data_AF-W7B836-F1
#
_entry.id   AF-W7B836-F1
#
_cell.length_a   1.000
_cell.length_b   1.000
_cell.length_c   1.000
_cell.angle_alpha   90.00
_cell.angle_beta   90.00
_cell.angle_gamma   90.00
#
_symmetry.space_group_name_H-M   'P 1'
#
loop_
_entity.id
_entity.type
_entity.pdbx_description
1 polymer ?
#
loop_
_entity_poly.entity_id
_entity_poly.type
_entity_poly.pdbx_seq_one_letter_code
_entity_poly.pdbx_strand_id
1 'polypeptide(L)'
;MKNKTDSQKDLSKKDGMTRREMLKMSAVAGTGIAIGATGLGGILSVVDQVDKVFDKETAQADEGVPFYGKTQAGIITEQQTYCYLASFDLETESKADVIALFKKWTKFADLTASGGALSDADNDMLPPSDTGEADGLGTGNLTVTIGYGASFFMKNGRDRFGVNAKRPKHLVTVPHMAHDSLDAAYSDGDLCMQVCADDQQVAFHGVRNFIRLATGVATVRWLEEGFIRSPEGETPRNLFGFKDGTANVDHASKQGFADVVWAAADEPAWMKNGSYLGYRKIQMLLEVWDRSSLMDQEDTFGRHKHSGAPYGKKKEHDKVNPAKLPTDATYAWRRTRSNRCTAVLILILLV
;
A
#
# COMPACT_ATOMS: atom_id res chain seq x y z
N MET A 1 73.84 37.67 -28.16
CA MET A 1 72.89 37.40 -27.05
C MET A 1 71.73 36.58 -27.63
N LYS A 2 71.40 35.46 -26.94
CA LYS A 2 70.17 34.63 -26.93
C LYS A 2 68.94 35.26 -27.65
N ASN A 3 68.10 34.60 -28.47
CA ASN A 3 67.36 33.31 -28.36
C ASN A 3 66.80 32.90 -29.76
N LYS A 4 66.85 31.63 -30.19
CA LYS A 4 65.78 30.59 -30.26
C LYS A 4 64.43 31.03 -30.90
N THR A 5 64.13 30.63 -32.13
CA THR A 5 63.36 29.43 -32.61
C THR A 5 61.84 29.66 -32.65
N ASP A 6 61.21 29.57 -33.83
CA ASP A 6 59.99 28.75 -33.94
C ASP A 6 59.69 28.30 -35.38
N SER A 7 59.53 26.99 -35.53
CA SER A 7 59.16 26.26 -36.74
C SER A 7 57.78 25.71 -36.49
N GLN A 8 56.78 26.18 -37.25
CA GLN A 8 55.42 25.65 -37.19
C GLN A 8 55.42 24.18 -37.61
N LYS A 9 54.98 23.30 -36.69
CA LYS A 9 54.69 21.89 -36.96
C LYS A 9 53.18 21.69 -37.01
N ASP A 10 52.75 21.05 -38.09
CA ASP A 10 51.41 20.51 -38.34
C ASP A 10 50.80 19.79 -37.12
N LEU A 11 49.58 20.18 -36.75
CA LEU A 11 48.73 19.39 -35.86
C LEU A 11 47.80 18.53 -36.72
N SER A 12 48.07 17.22 -36.73
CA SER A 12 47.20 16.20 -37.30
C SER A 12 45.81 16.26 -36.66
N LYS A 13 44.76 16.43 -37.48
CA LYS A 13 43.38 16.19 -37.09
C LYS A 13 43.21 14.73 -36.69
N LYS A 14 42.81 14.47 -35.45
CA LYS A 14 42.24 13.17 -35.05
C LYS A 14 40.77 13.16 -35.48
N ASP A 15 40.42 12.25 -36.40
CA ASP A 15 39.02 11.95 -36.69
C ASP A 15 38.38 11.32 -35.44
N GLY A 16 37.38 12.01 -34.89
CA GLY A 16 36.55 11.50 -33.81
C GLY A 16 35.47 10.57 -34.36
N MET A 17 35.21 9.47 -33.65
CA MET A 17 34.11 8.54 -33.96
C MET A 17 32.79 9.27 -34.13
N THR A 18 32.07 8.93 -35.19
CA THR A 18 30.76 9.53 -35.46
C THR A 18 29.70 8.95 -34.53
N ARG A 19 28.66 9.75 -34.21
CA ARG A 19 27.52 9.31 -33.37
C ARG A 19 26.86 8.01 -33.86
N ARG A 20 26.97 7.71 -35.15
CA ARG A 20 26.47 6.50 -35.80
C ARG A 20 27.33 5.26 -35.51
N GLU A 21 28.62 5.42 -35.27
CA GLU A 21 29.52 4.34 -34.83
C GLU A 21 29.36 4.07 -33.34
N MET A 22 29.09 5.11 -32.54
CA MET A 22 28.73 4.97 -31.13
C MET A 22 27.41 4.19 -30.94
N LEU A 23 26.44 4.39 -31.83
CA LEU A 23 25.18 3.62 -31.88
C LEU A 23 25.36 2.17 -32.38
N LYS A 24 26.42 1.88 -33.13
CA LYS A 24 26.74 0.51 -33.58
C LYS A 24 27.51 -0.28 -32.53
N MET A 25 28.37 0.38 -31.73
CA MET A 25 29.06 -0.26 -30.61
C MET A 25 28.11 -0.60 -29.45
N SER A 26 27.04 0.16 -29.25
CA SER A 26 26.02 -0.14 -28.23
C SER A 26 25.18 -1.37 -28.55
N ALA A 27 25.22 -1.87 -29.79
CA ALA A 27 24.55 -3.12 -30.17
C ALA A 27 25.40 -4.39 -29.91
N VAL A 28 26.69 -4.25 -29.57
CA VAL A 28 27.62 -5.39 -29.45
C VAL A 28 28.20 -5.54 -28.03
N ALA A 29 28.11 -4.51 -27.18
CA ALA A 29 28.58 -4.54 -25.78
C ALA A 29 27.43 -4.55 -24.74
N GLY A 30 26.28 -5.12 -25.11
CA GLY A 30 25.08 -5.18 -24.26
C GLY A 30 24.32 -6.49 -24.44
N THR A 31 24.89 -7.60 -23.98
CA THR A 31 24.09 -8.78 -23.59
C THR A 31 23.19 -8.38 -22.40
N GLY A 32 21.87 -8.36 -22.44
CA GLY A 32 20.91 -8.57 -23.52
C GLY A 32 19.52 -8.20 -22.99
N ILE A 33 18.81 -7.32 -23.67
CA ILE A 33 17.35 -7.32 -23.68
C ILE A 33 16.98 -7.64 -25.12
N ALA A 34 17.10 -8.92 -25.46
CA ALA A 34 16.43 -9.46 -26.63
C ALA A 34 14.94 -9.54 -26.29
N ILE A 35 14.20 -8.52 -26.69
CA ILE A 35 12.74 -8.58 -26.79
C ILE A 35 12.45 -9.64 -27.86
N GLY A 36 12.37 -10.92 -27.46
CA GLY A 36 12.19 -12.01 -28.40
C GLY A 36 12.61 -13.37 -27.89
N ALA A 37 11.93 -13.90 -26.86
CA ALA A 37 11.90 -15.33 -26.60
C ALA A 37 10.60 -15.70 -25.89
N THR A 38 9.58 -16.03 -26.67
CA THR A 38 8.36 -16.71 -26.23
C THR A 38 8.70 -18.14 -25.82
N GLY A 39 9.33 -18.32 -24.66
CA GLY A 39 9.72 -19.63 -24.15
C GLY A 39 10.15 -19.56 -22.69
N LEU A 40 9.88 -20.66 -21.96
CA LEU A 40 10.09 -20.82 -20.51
C LEU A 40 11.51 -20.47 -20.00
N GLY A 41 12.52 -20.34 -20.88
CA GLY A 41 13.90 -19.99 -20.54
C GLY A 41 14.18 -18.51 -20.25
N GLY A 42 13.44 -17.56 -20.86
CA GLY A 42 13.65 -16.12 -20.62
C GLY A 42 13.15 -15.65 -19.25
N ILE A 43 12.18 -16.36 -18.68
CA ILE A 43 11.66 -16.09 -17.34
C ILE A 43 12.68 -16.52 -16.28
N LEU A 44 13.44 -17.61 -16.49
CA LEU A 44 14.43 -18.07 -15.51
C LEU A 44 15.60 -17.09 -15.36
N SER A 45 16.14 -16.54 -16.46
CA SER A 45 17.30 -15.65 -16.39
C SER A 45 16.99 -14.30 -15.73
N VAL A 46 15.77 -13.80 -15.86
CA VAL A 46 15.31 -12.60 -15.15
C VAL A 46 15.11 -12.90 -13.67
N VAL A 47 14.60 -14.08 -13.32
CA VAL A 47 14.43 -14.50 -11.92
C VAL A 47 15.78 -14.65 -11.21
N ASP A 48 16.78 -15.24 -11.85
CA ASP A 48 18.14 -15.42 -11.29
C ASP A 48 18.88 -14.09 -11.06
N GLN A 49 18.68 -13.09 -11.93
CA GLN A 49 19.25 -11.75 -11.69
C GLN A 49 18.49 -10.97 -10.62
N VAL A 50 17.17 -11.15 -10.52
CA VAL A 50 16.37 -10.58 -9.43
C VAL A 50 16.88 -11.11 -8.09
N ASP A 51 17.15 -12.41 -7.94
CA ASP A 51 17.63 -12.99 -6.67
C ASP A 51 18.94 -12.41 -6.13
N LYS A 52 19.84 -11.91 -6.98
CA LYS A 52 21.10 -11.28 -6.53
C LYS A 52 20.93 -9.90 -5.88
N VAL A 53 19.78 -9.26 -6.08
CA VAL A 53 19.49 -7.90 -5.63
C VAL A 53 18.78 -7.90 -4.26
N PHE A 54 18.16 -9.02 -3.84
CA PHE A 54 17.47 -9.14 -2.56
C PHE A 54 18.38 -9.82 -1.55
N ASP A 55 19.42 -9.12 -1.10
CA ASP A 55 20.32 -9.65 -0.08
C ASP A 55 19.78 -9.33 1.33
N LYS A 56 19.74 -10.34 2.19
CA LYS A 56 19.35 -10.19 3.60
C LYS A 56 20.53 -9.89 4.53
N GLU A 57 21.77 -9.89 4.02
CA GLU A 57 22.95 -9.55 4.83
C GLU A 57 22.91 -8.11 5.38
N THR A 58 22.10 -7.22 4.79
CA THR A 58 21.87 -5.85 5.27
C THR A 58 20.77 -5.71 6.34
N ALA A 59 20.06 -6.79 6.69
CA ALA A 59 18.97 -6.74 7.66
C ALA A 59 19.48 -6.38 9.07
N GLN A 60 19.02 -5.25 9.61
CA GLN A 60 19.28 -4.87 10.99
C GLN A 60 18.37 -5.69 11.93
N ALA A 61 18.95 -6.22 13.01
CA ALA A 61 18.28 -7.09 13.99
C ALA A 61 17.31 -6.34 14.92
N ASP A 62 16.42 -5.52 14.37
CA ASP A 62 15.26 -5.00 15.09
C ASP A 62 14.07 -5.96 14.94
N GLU A 63 13.31 -6.18 16.01
CA GLU A 63 12.08 -7.00 15.99
C GLU A 63 10.98 -6.29 15.19
N GLY A 64 11.01 -6.43 13.85
CA GLY A 64 9.95 -5.97 12.96
C GLY A 64 8.69 -6.85 12.98
N VAL A 65 7.63 -6.39 12.30
CA VAL A 65 6.39 -7.16 12.17
C VAL A 65 6.62 -8.36 11.23
N PRO A 66 6.30 -9.61 11.63
CA PRO A 66 6.51 -10.78 10.77
C PRO A 66 5.72 -10.68 9.46
N PHE A 67 6.43 -10.76 8.33
CA PHE A 67 5.82 -10.77 7.00
C PHE A 67 5.06 -12.09 6.73
N TYR A 68 5.65 -13.23 7.07
CA TYR A 68 5.04 -14.54 6.85
C TYR A 68 4.07 -14.90 7.98
N GLY A 69 2.85 -15.28 7.61
CA GLY A 69 1.82 -15.70 8.54
C GLY A 69 0.65 -16.38 7.84
N LYS A 70 -0.36 -16.79 8.62
CA LYS A 70 -1.62 -17.32 8.06
C LYS A 70 -2.47 -16.25 7.37
N THR A 71 -2.27 -15.00 7.78
CA THR A 71 -2.96 -13.79 7.34
C THR A 71 -1.87 -12.77 7.01
N GLN A 72 -2.13 -11.87 6.05
CA GLN A 72 -1.21 -10.76 5.81
C GLN A 72 -1.15 -9.85 7.05
N ALA A 73 0.04 -9.29 7.32
CA ALA A 73 0.19 -8.20 8.27
C ALA A 73 -0.54 -6.94 7.77
N GLY A 74 -0.74 -5.94 8.64
CA GLY A 74 -1.46 -4.69 8.32
C GLY A 74 -2.99 -4.78 8.40
N ILE A 75 -3.55 -5.92 8.83
CA ILE A 75 -5.01 -6.12 9.04
C ILE A 75 -5.36 -6.08 10.53
N ILE A 76 -4.76 -6.99 11.30
CA ILE A 76 -4.91 -7.08 12.77
C ILE A 76 -3.62 -6.69 13.50
N THR A 77 -2.62 -6.22 12.76
CA THR A 77 -1.41 -5.61 13.33
C THR A 77 -1.82 -4.39 14.13
N GLU A 78 -1.08 -4.10 15.20
CA GLU A 78 -1.27 -2.84 15.93
C GLU A 78 -1.13 -1.65 14.99
N GLN A 79 -1.95 -0.63 15.23
CA GLN A 79 -2.07 0.51 14.33
C GLN A 79 -0.77 1.31 14.30
N GLN A 80 -0.13 1.38 13.13
CA GLN A 80 1.07 2.19 12.95
C GLN A 80 0.75 3.66 12.67
N THR A 81 1.74 4.52 12.87
CA THR A 81 1.58 5.98 12.79
C THR A 81 1.28 6.48 11.37
N TYR A 82 1.93 5.91 10.36
CA TYR A 82 1.82 6.35 8.96
C TYR A 82 1.32 5.23 8.05
N CYS A 83 0.58 5.62 7.01
CA CYS A 83 0.03 4.72 6.01
C CYS A 83 0.08 5.38 4.63
N TYR A 84 0.57 4.63 3.63
CA TYR A 84 0.35 4.92 2.22
C TYR A 84 -0.57 3.85 1.64
N LEU A 85 -1.69 4.29 1.06
CA LEU A 85 -2.59 3.42 0.31
C LEU A 85 -2.48 3.75 -1.17
N ALA A 86 -2.00 2.80 -1.96
CA ALA A 86 -1.81 2.95 -3.39
C ALA A 86 -2.71 1.98 -4.15
N SER A 87 -3.39 2.47 -5.18
CA SER A 87 -4.06 1.60 -6.14
C SER A 87 -3.34 1.61 -7.48
N PHE A 88 -3.35 0.46 -8.15
CA PHE A 88 -2.67 0.25 -9.41
C PHE A 88 -3.61 -0.25 -10.49
N ASP A 89 -3.42 0.25 -11.71
CA ASP A 89 -3.95 -0.34 -12.94
C ASP A 89 -2.88 -1.24 -13.58
N LEU A 90 -3.24 -2.46 -13.95
CA LEU A 90 -2.37 -3.38 -14.69
C LEU A 90 -2.39 -3.02 -16.17
N GLU A 91 -1.22 -2.75 -16.75
CA GLU A 91 -1.04 -2.39 -18.17
C GLU A 91 -0.81 -3.61 -19.06
N THR A 92 -0.40 -4.74 -18.46
CA THR A 92 -0.17 -6.00 -19.18
C THR A 92 -1.45 -6.85 -19.27
N GLU A 93 -1.54 -7.65 -20.33
CA GLU A 93 -2.51 -8.75 -20.47
C GLU A 93 -1.83 -10.11 -20.25
N SER A 94 -0.51 -10.14 -20.00
CA SER A 94 0.26 -11.34 -19.73
C SER A 94 0.14 -11.76 -18.27
N LYS A 95 -0.49 -12.91 -18.04
CA LYS A 95 -0.54 -13.55 -16.72
C LYS A 95 0.87 -13.84 -16.17
N ALA A 96 1.84 -14.13 -17.03
CA ALA A 96 3.21 -14.42 -16.61
C ALA A 96 3.89 -13.19 -16.00
N ASP A 97 3.65 -12.01 -16.58
CA ASP A 97 4.21 -10.74 -16.11
C ASP A 97 3.64 -10.38 -14.74
N VAL A 98 2.33 -10.58 -14.53
CA VAL A 98 1.67 -10.36 -13.24
C VAL A 98 2.23 -11.32 -12.17
N ILE A 99 2.45 -12.59 -12.51
CA ILE A 99 3.09 -13.55 -11.59
C ILE A 99 4.51 -13.11 -11.24
N ALA A 100 5.28 -12.62 -12.21
CA ALA A 100 6.63 -12.12 -11.98
C ALA A 100 6.63 -10.89 -11.07
N LEU A 101 5.69 -9.95 -11.28
CA LEU A 101 5.50 -8.79 -10.41
C LEU A 101 5.20 -9.20 -8.98
N PHE A 102 4.24 -10.10 -8.75
CA PHE A 102 3.90 -10.54 -7.40
C PHE A 102 5.05 -11.25 -6.69
N LYS A 103 5.85 -12.05 -7.41
CA LYS A 103 7.07 -12.63 -6.84
C LYS A 103 8.07 -11.56 -6.41
N LYS A 104 8.28 -10.56 -7.27
CA LYS A 104 9.19 -9.43 -6.99
C LYS A 104 8.71 -8.60 -5.79
N TRP A 105 7.43 -8.24 -5.76
CA TRP A 105 6.83 -7.54 -4.63
C TRP A 105 6.88 -8.37 -3.33
N THR A 106 6.65 -9.68 -3.39
CA THR A 106 6.74 -10.56 -2.20
C THR A 106 8.16 -10.57 -1.64
N LYS A 107 9.18 -10.71 -2.48
CA LYS A 107 10.59 -10.66 -2.05
C LYS A 107 10.94 -9.30 -1.44
N PHE A 108 10.46 -8.21 -2.04
CA PHE A 108 10.71 -6.87 -1.51
C PHE A 108 10.01 -6.62 -0.17
N ALA A 109 8.77 -7.08 -0.03
CA ALA A 109 8.02 -6.98 1.22
C ALA A 109 8.68 -7.77 2.36
N ASP A 110 9.15 -9.00 2.10
CA ASP A 110 9.91 -9.79 3.06
C ASP A 110 11.22 -9.11 3.48
N LEU A 111 11.97 -8.59 2.51
CA LEU A 111 13.23 -7.88 2.75
C LEU A 111 13.03 -6.63 3.62
N THR A 112 12.10 -5.76 3.22
CA THR A 112 11.86 -4.47 3.91
C THR A 112 11.18 -4.64 5.27
N ALA A 113 10.31 -5.64 5.45
CA ALA A 113 9.77 -5.98 6.77
C ALA A 113 10.86 -6.45 7.74
N SER A 114 11.97 -6.98 7.24
CA SER A 114 13.18 -7.31 8.02
C SER A 114 14.21 -6.17 8.09
N GLY A 115 13.87 -4.97 7.64
CA GLY A 115 14.76 -3.79 7.66
C GLY A 115 15.93 -3.87 6.68
N GLY A 116 15.85 -4.76 5.68
CA GLY A 116 16.84 -4.83 4.60
C GLY A 116 16.48 -3.89 3.44
N ALA A 117 17.47 -3.61 2.59
CA ALA A 117 17.35 -2.80 1.39
C ALA A 117 17.86 -3.56 0.16
N LEU A 118 17.47 -3.13 -1.04
CA LEU A 118 17.93 -3.78 -2.28
C LEU A 118 19.44 -3.52 -2.48
N SER A 119 20.19 -4.58 -2.77
CA SER A 119 21.63 -4.48 -3.03
C SER A 119 21.89 -4.00 -4.45
N ASP A 120 22.82 -3.05 -4.59
CA ASP A 120 23.23 -2.56 -5.90
C ASP A 120 23.90 -3.64 -6.76
N ALA A 121 23.78 -3.47 -8.08
CA ALA A 121 24.55 -4.28 -9.01
C ALA A 121 26.04 -3.93 -8.90
N ASP A 122 26.92 -4.90 -9.13
CA ASP A 122 28.38 -4.72 -9.22
C ASP A 122 28.77 -3.99 -10.54
N ASN A 123 28.22 -2.81 -10.74
CA ASN A 123 28.44 -1.92 -11.89
C ASN A 123 27.94 -0.49 -11.60
N ASP A 124 28.88 0.40 -11.29
CA ASP A 124 28.63 1.82 -10.97
C ASP A 124 27.99 2.64 -12.11
N MET A 125 27.90 2.09 -13.32
CA MET A 125 27.25 2.74 -14.46
C MET A 125 25.75 2.44 -14.55
N LEU A 126 25.22 1.56 -13.70
CA LEU A 126 23.79 1.26 -13.63
C LEU A 126 23.11 2.13 -12.57
N PRO A 127 21.82 2.46 -12.74
CA PRO A 127 21.05 3.08 -11.68
C PRO A 127 21.04 2.19 -10.43
N PRO A 128 21.09 2.79 -9.22
CA PRO A 128 20.97 2.04 -7.97
C PRO A 128 19.72 1.17 -7.92
N SER A 129 19.87 -0.01 -7.32
CA SER A 129 18.80 -0.99 -7.15
C SER A 129 17.89 -0.67 -5.99
N ASP A 130 18.26 0.22 -5.06
CA ASP A 130 17.40 0.85 -4.06
C ASP A 130 17.37 2.37 -4.28
N THR A 131 16.47 3.09 -3.60
CA THR A 131 16.43 4.55 -3.60
C THR A 131 17.14 5.15 -2.38
N GLY A 132 17.46 4.36 -1.36
CA GLY A 132 18.40 4.65 -0.26
C GLY A 132 17.87 5.61 0.81
N GLU A 133 16.66 6.16 0.68
CA GLU A 133 16.16 7.13 1.65
C GLU A 133 15.84 6.53 3.02
N ALA A 134 15.70 5.22 3.16
CA ALA A 134 15.44 4.57 4.45
C ALA A 134 16.68 3.92 5.08
N ASP A 135 17.87 4.14 4.50
CA ASP A 135 19.10 3.51 4.97
C ASP A 135 19.39 3.88 6.43
N GLY A 136 19.52 2.85 7.27
CA GLY A 136 19.82 3.00 8.70
C GLY A 136 18.63 3.39 9.59
N LEU A 137 17.39 3.41 9.07
CA LEU A 137 16.18 3.70 9.86
C LEU A 137 15.54 2.46 10.51
N GLY A 138 16.11 1.26 10.30
CA GLY A 138 15.57 0.01 10.82
C GLY A 138 14.29 -0.43 10.10
N THR A 139 13.50 -1.29 10.74
CA THR A 139 12.29 -1.88 10.14
C THR A 139 11.11 -0.90 10.10
N GLY A 140 11.08 0.08 11.02
CA GLY A 140 9.94 0.99 11.22
C GLY A 140 8.61 0.28 11.48
N ASN A 141 8.61 -0.98 11.93
CA ASN A 141 7.41 -1.84 11.98
C ASN A 141 6.66 -1.90 10.64
N LEU A 142 7.39 -1.90 9.52
CA LEU A 142 6.82 -1.89 8.18
C LEU A 142 5.92 -3.11 7.95
N THR A 143 4.70 -2.86 7.49
CA THR A 143 3.81 -3.90 6.95
C THR A 143 3.35 -3.55 5.56
N VAL A 144 3.23 -4.57 4.72
CA VAL A 144 2.69 -4.46 3.37
C VAL A 144 1.51 -5.41 3.22
N THR A 145 0.37 -4.89 2.79
CA THR A 145 -0.84 -5.68 2.53
C THR A 145 -1.27 -5.45 1.08
N ILE A 146 -1.53 -6.53 0.35
CA ILE A 146 -1.98 -6.46 -1.05
C ILE A 146 -3.40 -7.02 -1.17
N GLY A 147 -4.24 -6.31 -1.91
CA GLY A 147 -5.60 -6.69 -2.28
C GLY A 147 -5.85 -6.62 -3.79
N TYR A 148 -6.89 -7.32 -4.24
CA TYR A 148 -7.30 -7.39 -5.65
C TYR A 148 -8.64 -6.70 -5.84
N GLY A 149 -8.70 -5.75 -6.77
CA GLY A 149 -9.93 -5.09 -7.16
C GLY A 149 -10.78 -5.94 -8.11
N ALA A 150 -12.05 -5.58 -8.29
CA ALA A 150 -12.96 -6.30 -9.18
C ALA A 150 -12.44 -6.37 -10.63
N SER A 151 -11.78 -5.30 -11.09
CA SER A 151 -11.26 -5.18 -12.45
C SER A 151 -10.03 -6.07 -12.73
N PHE A 152 -9.35 -6.58 -11.69
CA PHE A 152 -8.32 -7.61 -11.83
C PHE A 152 -8.88 -8.90 -12.46
N PHE A 153 -10.11 -9.26 -12.09
CA PHE A 153 -10.77 -10.48 -12.57
C PHE A 153 -11.46 -10.24 -13.90
N MET A 154 -12.20 -9.12 -14.01
CA MET A 154 -13.00 -8.77 -15.18
C MET A 154 -12.90 -7.29 -15.48
N LYS A 155 -12.41 -6.92 -16.67
CA LYS A 155 -12.34 -5.51 -17.12
C LYS A 155 -12.95 -5.41 -18.51
N ASN A 156 -13.91 -4.51 -18.70
CA ASN A 156 -14.59 -4.28 -19.98
C ASN A 156 -15.16 -5.58 -20.60
N GLY A 157 -15.75 -6.45 -19.78
CA GLY A 157 -16.34 -7.73 -20.22
C GLY A 157 -15.34 -8.85 -20.52
N ARG A 158 -14.03 -8.63 -20.31
CA ARG A 158 -12.97 -9.63 -20.55
C ARG A 158 -12.45 -10.21 -19.24
N ASP A 159 -12.26 -11.53 -19.21
CA ASP A 159 -11.55 -12.23 -18.14
C ASP A 159 -10.04 -12.02 -18.32
N ARG A 160 -9.44 -11.16 -17.48
CA ARG A 160 -8.11 -10.60 -17.75
C ARG A 160 -6.99 -11.63 -17.76
N PHE A 161 -7.12 -12.73 -17.03
CA PHE A 161 -6.05 -13.73 -16.92
C PHE A 161 -6.58 -15.18 -16.85
N GLY A 162 -7.83 -15.39 -17.28
CA GLY A 162 -8.52 -16.67 -17.11
C GLY A 162 -8.77 -17.01 -15.63
N VAL A 163 -9.07 -16.00 -14.82
CA VAL A 163 -9.21 -16.10 -13.35
C VAL A 163 -10.56 -15.62 -12.84
N ASN A 164 -11.50 -15.21 -13.69
CA ASN A 164 -12.82 -14.74 -13.24
C ASN A 164 -13.57 -15.80 -12.42
N ALA A 165 -13.41 -17.09 -12.72
CA ALA A 165 -13.99 -18.18 -11.91
C ALA A 165 -13.46 -18.21 -10.46
N LYS A 166 -12.37 -17.51 -10.16
CA LYS A 166 -11.80 -17.36 -8.82
C LYS A 166 -12.22 -16.06 -8.14
N ARG A 167 -13.03 -15.21 -8.78
CA ARG A 167 -13.46 -13.94 -8.19
C ARG A 167 -14.22 -14.20 -6.88
N PRO A 168 -13.87 -13.53 -5.77
CA PRO A 168 -14.59 -13.68 -4.51
C PRO A 168 -16.05 -13.19 -4.63
N LYS A 169 -16.98 -13.88 -3.95
CA LYS A 169 -18.43 -13.66 -4.12
C LYS A 169 -18.87 -12.25 -3.72
N HIS A 170 -18.26 -11.72 -2.68
CA HIS A 170 -18.58 -10.40 -2.13
C HIS A 170 -17.70 -9.28 -2.67
N LEU A 171 -16.79 -9.57 -3.63
CA LEU A 171 -16.06 -8.54 -4.37
C LEU A 171 -16.97 -7.93 -5.43
N VAL A 172 -17.95 -7.15 -4.99
CA VAL A 172 -18.96 -6.49 -5.82
C VAL A 172 -18.82 -4.97 -5.71
N THR A 173 -19.29 -4.26 -6.73
CA THR A 173 -19.30 -2.80 -6.70
C THR A 173 -20.16 -2.32 -5.53
N VAL A 174 -19.60 -1.41 -4.73
CA VAL A 174 -20.34 -0.76 -3.66
C VAL A 174 -21.46 0.07 -4.29
N PRO A 175 -22.73 -0.10 -3.89
CA PRO A 175 -23.82 0.70 -4.45
C PRO A 175 -23.64 2.16 -4.08
N HIS A 176 -24.08 3.05 -4.97
CA HIS A 176 -24.10 4.49 -4.71
C HIS A 176 -24.86 4.79 -3.41
N MET A 177 -24.22 5.53 -2.51
CA MET A 177 -24.79 5.96 -1.23
C MET A 177 -25.20 7.43 -1.29
N ALA A 178 -26.10 7.83 -0.38
CA ALA A 178 -26.41 9.25 -0.22
C ALA A 178 -25.14 10.02 0.15
N HIS A 179 -24.96 11.20 -0.44
CA HIS A 179 -23.78 12.06 -0.30
C HIS A 179 -22.48 11.52 -0.93
N ASP A 180 -22.55 10.49 -1.77
CA ASP A 180 -21.44 10.13 -2.63
C ASP A 180 -21.13 11.27 -3.61
N SER A 181 -19.91 11.80 -3.50
CA SER A 181 -19.29 12.70 -4.47
C SER A 181 -17.97 12.08 -4.92
N LEU A 182 -18.07 10.88 -5.49
CA LEU A 182 -16.92 10.05 -5.85
C LEU A 182 -16.24 10.59 -7.11
N ASP A 183 -14.93 10.85 -7.01
CA ASP A 183 -14.09 11.12 -8.16
C ASP A 183 -13.52 9.80 -8.69
N ALA A 184 -13.77 9.53 -9.96
CA ALA A 184 -13.30 8.32 -10.64
C ALA A 184 -11.77 8.21 -10.64
N ALA A 185 -11.03 9.32 -10.58
CA ALA A 185 -9.57 9.31 -10.50
C ALA A 185 -9.05 8.73 -9.17
N TYR A 186 -9.82 8.84 -8.09
CA TYR A 186 -9.48 8.37 -6.74
C TYR A 186 -10.29 7.13 -6.31
N SER A 187 -10.88 6.43 -7.28
CA SER A 187 -11.75 5.28 -7.05
C SER A 187 -11.25 4.05 -7.80
N ASP A 188 -11.56 2.87 -7.27
CA ASP A 188 -11.28 1.57 -7.88
C ASP A 188 -9.79 1.33 -8.20
N GLY A 189 -9.53 0.32 -9.05
CA GLY A 189 -8.22 -0.10 -9.53
C GLY A 189 -8.10 -1.62 -9.55
N ASP A 190 -7.12 -2.14 -10.28
CA ASP A 190 -6.90 -3.58 -10.41
C ASP A 190 -6.28 -4.17 -9.12
N LEU A 191 -5.36 -3.43 -8.51
CA LEU A 191 -4.70 -3.82 -7.25
C LEU A 191 -4.79 -2.69 -6.23
N CYS A 192 -4.75 -3.05 -4.96
CA CYS A 192 -4.62 -2.11 -3.85
C CYS A 192 -3.46 -2.57 -2.95
N MET A 193 -2.63 -1.65 -2.52
CA MET A 193 -1.50 -1.89 -1.63
C MET A 193 -1.55 -0.91 -0.47
N GLN A 194 -1.52 -1.45 0.73
CA GLN A 194 -1.36 -0.69 1.97
C GLN A 194 0.07 -0.88 2.48
N VAL A 195 0.77 0.22 2.71
CA VAL A 195 2.12 0.25 3.30
C VAL A 195 2.05 1.09 4.57
N CYS A 196 2.26 0.47 5.72
CA CYS A 196 2.18 1.14 7.02
C CYS A 196 3.51 0.99 7.78
N ALA A 197 3.92 2.04 8.50
CA ALA A 197 5.09 2.04 9.36
C ALA A 197 4.96 3.13 10.44
N ASP A 198 5.74 3.03 11.51
CA ASP A 198 5.81 4.04 12.56
C ASP A 198 6.72 5.22 12.20
N ASP A 199 7.55 5.05 11.17
CA ASP A 199 8.35 6.10 10.57
C ASP A 199 7.86 6.42 9.14
N GLN A 200 7.63 7.70 8.85
CA GLN A 200 7.06 8.14 7.57
C GLN A 200 8.01 7.88 6.40
N GLN A 201 9.32 8.02 6.62
CA GLN A 201 10.35 7.85 5.60
C GLN A 201 10.50 6.37 5.24
N VAL A 202 10.40 5.47 6.23
CA VAL A 202 10.33 4.02 6.00
C VAL A 202 9.06 3.65 5.20
N ALA A 203 7.89 4.18 5.57
CA ALA A 203 6.64 3.93 4.82
C ALA A 203 6.71 4.46 3.38
N PHE A 204 7.29 5.66 3.19
CA PHE A 204 7.46 6.29 1.88
C PHE A 204 8.43 5.50 0.99
N HIS A 205 9.57 5.09 1.54
CA HIS A 205 10.53 4.22 0.86
C HIS A 205 9.88 2.95 0.35
N GLY A 206 9.08 2.29 1.20
CA GLY A 206 8.35 1.10 0.84
C GLY A 206 7.47 1.33 -0.39
N VAL A 207 6.51 2.26 -0.32
CA VAL A 207 5.58 2.51 -1.43
C VAL A 207 6.30 2.97 -2.71
N ARG A 208 7.32 3.83 -2.60
CA ARG A 208 8.12 4.31 -3.74
C ARG A 208 8.80 3.15 -4.47
N ASN A 209 9.39 2.22 -3.74
CA ASN A 209 10.05 1.08 -4.32
C ASN A 209 9.08 0.06 -4.93
N PHE A 210 7.92 -0.18 -4.30
CA PHE A 210 6.87 -1.00 -4.92
C PHE A 210 6.41 -0.44 -6.27
N ILE A 211 6.23 0.88 -6.35
CA ILE A 211 5.90 1.58 -7.60
C ILE A 211 7.01 1.38 -8.64
N ARG A 212 8.27 1.59 -8.26
CA ARG A 212 9.41 1.40 -9.15
C ARG A 212 9.49 -0.04 -9.67
N LEU A 213 9.30 -1.04 -8.81
CA LEU A 213 9.32 -2.47 -9.15
C LEU A 213 8.15 -2.88 -10.06
N ALA A 214 7.07 -2.09 -10.11
CA ALA A 214 5.91 -2.32 -10.98
C ALA A 214 6.06 -1.77 -12.40
N THR A 215 7.11 -0.98 -12.67
CA THR A 215 7.36 -0.35 -13.97
C THR A 215 7.26 -1.36 -15.11
N GLY A 216 6.45 -1.03 -16.12
CA GLY A 216 6.21 -1.86 -17.30
C GLY A 216 5.11 -2.93 -17.13
N VAL A 217 4.59 -3.12 -15.92
CA VAL A 217 3.51 -4.09 -15.63
C VAL A 217 2.26 -3.41 -15.06
N ALA A 218 2.44 -2.44 -14.16
CA ALA A 218 1.36 -1.68 -13.54
C ALA A 218 1.72 -0.20 -13.39
N THR A 219 0.70 0.66 -13.37
CA THR A 219 0.82 2.09 -13.11
C THR A 219 0.00 2.47 -11.87
N VAL A 220 0.43 3.51 -11.15
CA VAL A 220 -0.34 4.03 -10.01
C VAL A 220 -1.57 4.75 -10.55
N ARG A 221 -2.74 4.34 -10.08
CA ARG A 221 -4.01 4.98 -10.36
C ARG A 221 -4.24 6.16 -9.43
N TRP A 222 -4.09 5.93 -8.13
CA TRP A 222 -4.13 6.93 -7.07
C TRP A 222 -3.27 6.48 -5.89
N LEU A 223 -2.79 7.45 -5.12
CA LEU A 223 -1.96 7.26 -3.92
C LEU A 223 -2.44 8.23 -2.87
N GLU A 224 -2.67 7.72 -1.67
CA GLU A 224 -3.18 8.50 -0.54
C GLU A 224 -2.30 8.25 0.67
N GLU A 225 -1.89 9.34 1.33
CA GLU A 225 -1.12 9.30 2.58
C GLU A 225 -2.04 9.55 3.77
N GLY A 226 -1.79 8.85 4.86
CA GLY A 226 -2.53 8.99 6.09
C GLY A 226 -1.58 8.92 7.27
N PHE A 227 -1.97 9.62 8.33
CA PHE A 227 -1.31 9.54 9.61
C PHE A 227 -2.34 9.44 10.72
N ILE A 228 -1.94 8.82 11.82
CA ILE A 228 -2.71 8.80 13.05
C ILE A 228 -1.74 8.63 14.21
N ARG A 229 -2.06 9.23 15.36
CA ARG A 229 -1.22 9.08 16.55
C ARG A 229 -2.08 9.04 17.80
N SER A 230 -1.69 8.19 18.73
CA SER A 230 -2.17 8.20 20.11
C SER A 230 -1.01 8.10 21.09
N PRO A 231 -1.19 8.57 22.34
CA PRO A 231 -0.40 8.06 23.46
C PRO A 231 -0.53 6.53 23.56
N GLU A 232 0.51 5.88 24.09
CA GLU A 232 0.54 4.44 24.27
C GLU A 232 -0.68 3.95 25.10
N GLY A 233 -1.36 2.92 24.59
CA GLY A 233 -2.54 2.35 25.24
C GLY A 233 -3.81 3.20 25.15
N GLU A 234 -3.80 4.32 24.42
CA GLU A 234 -4.99 5.14 24.18
C GLU A 234 -5.54 4.99 22.75
N THR A 235 -6.87 5.08 22.63
CA THR A 235 -7.54 5.21 21.34
C THR A 235 -7.15 6.53 20.67
N PRO A 236 -6.70 6.51 19.41
CA PRO A 236 -6.32 7.71 18.69
C PRO A 236 -7.51 8.61 18.38
N ARG A 237 -7.19 9.84 17.95
CA ARG A 237 -8.20 10.81 17.55
C ARG A 237 -8.19 11.03 16.04
N ASN A 238 -9.38 11.21 15.48
CA ASN A 238 -9.56 11.71 14.12
C ASN A 238 -9.44 13.25 14.06
N LEU A 239 -9.48 13.82 12.86
CA LEU A 239 -9.33 15.27 12.66
C LEU A 239 -10.52 16.10 13.18
N PHE A 240 -11.69 15.49 13.41
CA PHE A 240 -12.78 16.13 14.16
C PHE A 240 -12.49 16.25 15.68
N GLY A 241 -11.42 15.62 16.15
CA GLY A 241 -10.95 15.63 17.53
C GLY A 241 -11.60 14.57 18.42
N PHE A 242 -12.31 13.59 17.86
CA PHE A 242 -12.97 12.51 18.60
C PHE A 242 -12.08 11.26 18.63
N LYS A 243 -12.17 10.50 19.73
CA LYS A 243 -11.56 9.16 19.80
C LYS A 243 -12.22 8.25 18.77
N ASP A 244 -11.40 7.58 17.95
CA ASP A 244 -11.84 6.76 16.83
C ASP A 244 -11.21 5.36 16.91
N GLY A 245 -12.03 4.31 16.83
CA GLY A 245 -11.62 2.92 17.06
C GLY A 245 -12.02 2.32 18.42
N THR A 246 -12.67 3.08 19.32
CA THR A 246 -13.09 2.62 20.66
C THR A 246 -13.83 1.29 20.66
N ALA A 247 -14.69 1.03 19.67
CA ALA A 247 -15.51 -0.18 19.60
C ALA A 247 -14.82 -1.36 18.90
N ASN A 248 -13.65 -1.16 18.28
CA ASN A 248 -12.93 -2.23 17.58
C ASN A 248 -12.43 -3.29 18.57
N VAL A 249 -12.12 -2.89 19.81
CA VAL A 249 -11.69 -3.79 20.88
C VAL A 249 -12.73 -4.85 21.23
N ASP A 250 -14.02 -4.61 20.95
CA ASP A 250 -15.10 -5.58 21.18
C ASP A 250 -14.89 -6.87 20.36
N HIS A 251 -14.14 -6.80 19.26
CA HIS A 251 -13.82 -7.93 18.38
C HIS A 251 -12.33 -8.34 18.42
N ALA A 252 -11.52 -7.77 19.31
CA ALA A 252 -10.08 -8.03 19.42
C ALA A 252 -9.76 -9.38 20.10
N SER A 253 -10.39 -10.45 19.64
CA SER A 253 -10.14 -11.82 20.05
C SER A 253 -10.06 -12.72 18.82
N LYS A 254 -9.44 -13.89 18.96
CA LYS A 254 -9.36 -14.88 17.87
C LYS A 254 -10.72 -15.24 17.28
N GLN A 255 -11.73 -15.39 18.13
CA GLN A 255 -13.10 -15.67 17.69
C GLN A 255 -13.74 -14.43 17.05
N GLY A 256 -13.58 -13.25 17.66
CA GLY A 256 -14.07 -11.99 17.11
C GLY A 256 -13.55 -11.73 15.69
N PHE A 257 -12.26 -11.91 15.45
CA PHE A 257 -11.67 -11.80 14.11
C PHE A 257 -12.21 -12.87 13.14
N ALA A 258 -12.41 -14.10 13.59
CA ALA A 258 -13.01 -15.16 12.77
C ALA A 258 -14.47 -14.84 12.38
N ASP A 259 -15.20 -14.17 13.27
CA ASP A 259 -16.60 -13.82 13.04
C ASP A 259 -16.75 -12.62 12.09
N VAL A 260 -15.84 -11.64 12.15
CA VAL A 260 -16.05 -10.35 11.45
C VAL A 260 -14.99 -10.00 10.42
N VAL A 261 -13.72 -10.39 10.59
CA VAL A 261 -12.60 -9.95 9.73
C VAL A 261 -12.30 -10.94 8.62
N TRP A 262 -12.25 -12.24 8.92
CA TRP A 262 -11.79 -13.24 7.97
C TRP A 262 -12.91 -13.72 7.04
N ALA A 263 -12.54 -13.95 5.78
CA ALA A 263 -13.45 -14.43 4.75
C ALA A 263 -14.14 -15.75 5.15
N ALA A 264 -15.42 -15.85 4.84
CA ALA A 264 -16.24 -17.02 5.15
C ALA A 264 -15.78 -18.27 4.40
N ALA A 265 -16.11 -19.44 4.93
CA ALA A 265 -15.66 -20.73 4.40
C ALA A 265 -16.24 -21.07 3.00
N ASP A 266 -17.30 -20.39 2.57
CA ASP A 266 -17.93 -20.60 1.27
C ASP A 266 -17.35 -19.72 0.15
N GLU A 267 -16.36 -18.88 0.44
CA GLU A 267 -15.56 -18.17 -0.56
C GLU A 267 -14.66 -19.12 -1.37
N PRO A 268 -14.14 -18.69 -2.54
CA PRO A 268 -13.13 -19.45 -3.27
C PRO A 268 -11.96 -19.87 -2.36
N ALA A 269 -11.49 -21.10 -2.50
CA ALA A 269 -10.51 -21.69 -1.58
C ALA A 269 -9.23 -20.86 -1.34
N TRP A 270 -8.83 -20.03 -2.32
CA TRP A 270 -7.65 -19.16 -2.20
C TRP A 270 -7.86 -17.96 -1.26
N MET A 271 -9.12 -17.56 -1.01
CA MET A 271 -9.49 -16.51 -0.05
C MET A 271 -9.52 -17.01 1.40
N LYS A 272 -9.18 -18.28 1.67
CA LYS A 272 -9.08 -18.79 3.03
C LYS A 272 -8.08 -17.95 3.83
N ASN A 273 -8.51 -17.43 4.98
CA ASN A 273 -7.79 -16.46 5.81
C ASN A 273 -7.53 -15.09 5.15
N GLY A 274 -8.17 -14.82 4.01
CA GLY A 274 -8.24 -13.49 3.41
C GLY A 274 -9.26 -12.61 4.12
N SER A 275 -9.35 -11.36 3.71
CA SER A 275 -10.33 -10.38 4.19
C SER A 275 -10.75 -9.47 3.03
N TYR A 276 -11.80 -8.69 3.24
CA TYR A 276 -12.28 -7.68 2.31
C TYR A 276 -11.97 -6.28 2.84
N LEU A 277 -11.28 -5.48 2.02
CA LEU A 277 -11.00 -4.08 2.29
C LEU A 277 -12.08 -3.20 1.64
N GLY A 278 -12.67 -2.30 2.43
CA GLY A 278 -13.42 -1.16 1.93
C GLY A 278 -12.58 0.08 2.12
N TYR A 279 -12.41 0.87 1.07
CA TYR A 279 -11.70 2.14 1.16
C TYR A 279 -12.65 3.29 0.82
N ARG A 280 -12.60 4.35 1.62
CA ARG A 280 -13.37 5.58 1.40
C ARG A 280 -12.49 6.77 1.77
N LYS A 281 -12.20 7.63 0.79
CA LYS A 281 -11.69 8.98 1.04
C LYS A 281 -12.84 9.87 1.46
N ILE A 282 -12.80 10.40 2.67
CA ILE A 282 -13.88 11.21 3.24
C ILE A 282 -13.32 12.59 3.57
N GLN A 283 -13.73 13.59 2.78
CA GLN A 283 -13.39 14.98 3.05
C GLN A 283 -14.13 15.48 4.30
N MET A 284 -13.38 16.04 5.24
CA MET A 284 -13.95 16.69 6.43
C MET A 284 -14.07 18.20 6.21
N LEU A 285 -15.26 18.76 6.43
CA LEU A 285 -15.51 20.22 6.37
C LEU A 285 -15.17 20.87 7.72
N LEU A 286 -13.88 20.97 8.04
CA LEU A 286 -13.39 21.36 9.37
C LEU A 286 -13.79 22.78 9.76
N GLU A 287 -13.85 23.73 8.83
CA GLU A 287 -14.21 25.12 9.15
C GLU A 287 -15.69 25.27 9.54
N VAL A 288 -16.56 24.39 9.02
CA VAL A 288 -17.96 24.32 9.44
C VAL A 288 -18.06 23.62 10.79
N TRP A 289 -17.31 22.52 10.94
CA TRP A 289 -17.26 21.75 12.18
C TRP A 289 -16.80 22.57 13.38
N ASP A 290 -15.72 23.34 13.24
CA ASP A 290 -15.11 24.12 14.31
C ASP A 290 -15.98 25.30 14.78
N ARG A 291 -16.99 25.67 13.99
CA ARG A 291 -18.00 26.68 14.35
C ARG A 291 -19.26 26.10 15.00
N SER A 292 -19.40 24.77 15.00
CA SER A 292 -20.53 24.09 15.64
C SER A 292 -20.35 24.07 17.15
N SER A 293 -21.45 24.06 17.92
CA SER A 293 -21.35 23.98 19.37
C SER A 293 -20.79 22.61 19.79
N LEU A 294 -20.16 22.54 20.98
CA LEU A 294 -19.69 21.25 21.50
C LEU A 294 -20.83 20.23 21.61
N MET A 295 -22.04 20.68 21.97
CA MET A 295 -23.22 19.82 22.03
C MET A 295 -23.57 19.24 20.65
N ASP A 296 -23.60 20.06 19.60
CA ASP A 296 -23.89 19.58 18.24
C ASP A 296 -22.82 18.59 17.76
N GLN A 297 -21.55 18.84 18.10
CA GLN A 297 -20.45 17.92 17.79
C GLN A 297 -20.61 16.59 18.51
N GLU A 298 -20.89 16.62 19.82
CA GLU A 298 -21.11 15.41 20.61
C GLU A 298 -22.37 14.66 20.19
N ASP A 299 -23.43 15.36 19.76
CA ASP A 299 -24.67 14.77 19.27
C ASP A 299 -24.47 14.06 17.91
N THR A 300 -23.68 14.66 17.02
CA THR A 300 -23.32 14.08 15.72
C THR A 300 -22.65 12.71 15.88
N PHE A 301 -21.74 12.56 16.84
CA PHE A 301 -21.10 11.28 17.15
C PHE A 301 -21.96 10.42 18.09
N GLY A 302 -22.64 11.00 19.08
CA GLY A 302 -23.30 10.31 20.18
C GLY A 302 -22.35 9.91 21.32
N ARG A 303 -21.23 10.63 21.48
CA ARG A 303 -20.23 10.42 22.53
C ARG A 303 -19.64 11.76 22.98
N HIS A 304 -19.12 11.80 24.19
CA HIS A 304 -18.39 12.96 24.68
C HIS A 304 -17.04 13.10 23.98
N LYS A 305 -16.71 14.31 23.49
CA LYS A 305 -15.51 14.56 22.66
C LYS A 305 -14.22 14.25 23.41
N HIS A 306 -14.11 14.72 24.65
CA HIS A 306 -12.89 14.60 25.44
C HIS A 306 -12.69 13.20 26.00
N SER A 307 -13.69 12.63 26.67
CA SER A 307 -13.57 11.33 27.34
C SER A 307 -13.82 10.14 26.40
N GLY A 308 -14.46 10.35 25.26
CA GLY A 308 -14.97 9.28 24.40
C GLY A 308 -16.13 8.50 25.02
N ALA A 309 -16.63 8.87 26.21
CA ALA A 309 -17.68 8.14 26.90
C ALA A 309 -19.03 8.29 26.18
N PRO A 310 -19.88 7.25 26.15
CA PRO A 310 -21.24 7.41 25.65
C PRO A 310 -22.10 8.24 26.61
N TYR A 311 -23.22 8.76 26.11
CA TYR A 311 -24.11 9.60 26.92
C TYR A 311 -24.63 8.91 28.18
N GLY A 312 -24.51 9.64 29.29
CA GLY A 312 -24.86 9.17 30.63
C GLY A 312 -23.81 8.24 31.28
N LYS A 313 -22.59 8.19 30.75
CA LYS A 313 -21.45 7.42 31.26
C LYS A 313 -20.21 8.30 31.43
N LYS A 314 -19.13 7.74 32.01
CA LYS A 314 -17.91 8.52 32.33
C LYS A 314 -16.66 8.01 31.64
N LYS A 315 -16.60 6.72 31.29
CA LYS A 315 -15.44 6.10 30.66
C LYS A 315 -15.72 5.74 29.21
N GLU A 316 -14.68 5.80 28.39
CA GLU A 316 -14.70 5.50 26.96
C GLU A 316 -15.37 4.15 26.63
N HIS A 317 -14.94 3.10 27.32
CA HIS A 317 -15.41 1.72 27.12
C HIS A 317 -16.64 1.36 27.96
N ASP A 318 -17.31 2.32 28.59
CA ASP A 318 -18.59 2.05 29.24
C ASP A 318 -19.63 1.60 28.20
N LYS A 319 -20.50 0.66 28.58
CA LYS A 319 -21.55 0.16 27.67
C LYS A 319 -22.48 1.29 27.22
N VAL A 320 -22.61 1.42 25.90
CA VAL A 320 -23.51 2.37 25.24
C VAL A 320 -24.97 1.97 25.50
N ASN A 321 -25.82 2.94 25.84
CA ASN A 321 -27.27 2.74 25.89
C ASN A 321 -27.91 3.41 24.64
N PRO A 322 -28.39 2.63 23.65
CA PRO A 322 -28.97 3.19 22.42
C PRO A 322 -30.13 4.16 22.66
N ALA A 323 -30.92 3.96 23.73
CA ALA A 323 -32.06 4.83 24.05
C ALA A 323 -31.64 6.23 24.53
N LYS A 324 -30.35 6.46 24.77
CA LYS A 324 -29.79 7.75 25.18
C LYS A 324 -29.05 8.47 24.06
N LEU A 325 -28.92 7.88 22.88
CA LEU A 325 -28.25 8.51 21.75
C LEU A 325 -29.26 9.39 20.97
N PRO A 326 -28.82 10.52 20.40
CA PRO A 326 -29.61 11.21 19.38
C PRO A 326 -29.99 10.25 18.25
N THR A 327 -31.18 10.42 17.68
CA THR A 327 -31.76 9.52 16.68
C THR A 327 -30.95 9.44 15.38
N ASP A 328 -30.16 10.47 15.10
CA ASP A 328 -29.30 10.66 13.94
C ASP A 328 -27.80 10.55 14.27
N ALA A 329 -27.45 10.22 15.52
CA ALA A 329 -26.06 10.05 15.91
C ALA A 329 -25.38 8.90 15.15
N THR A 330 -24.15 9.14 14.69
CA THR A 330 -23.37 8.18 13.89
C THR A 330 -23.23 6.82 14.60
N TYR A 331 -23.00 6.80 15.91
CA TYR A 331 -22.90 5.56 16.69
C TYR A 331 -24.24 4.81 16.84
N ALA A 332 -25.37 5.52 16.86
CA ALA A 332 -26.70 4.91 16.94
C ALA A 332 -27.03 4.14 15.65
N TRP A 333 -26.68 4.72 14.50
CA TRP A 333 -26.87 4.13 13.18
C TRP A 333 -25.98 2.90 12.93
N ARG A 334 -24.69 2.96 13.31
CA ARG A 334 -23.76 1.84 13.07
C ARG A 334 -24.09 0.58 13.87
N ARG A 335 -24.66 0.71 15.07
CA ARG A 335 -24.94 -0.44 15.96
C ARG A 335 -26.29 -1.11 15.71
N THR A 336 -27.30 -0.35 15.29
CA THR A 336 -28.66 -0.91 15.04
C THR A 336 -28.74 -1.78 13.80
N ARG A 337 -27.78 -1.67 12.86
CA ARG A 337 -27.72 -2.49 11.64
C ARG A 337 -26.66 -3.62 11.66
N SER A 338 -25.86 -3.76 12.72
CA SER A 338 -24.71 -4.69 12.73
C SER A 338 -25.04 -6.18 12.90
N ASN A 339 -26.31 -6.59 12.94
CA ASN A 339 -26.66 -8.02 13.11
C ASN A 339 -26.42 -8.88 11.86
N ARG A 340 -26.00 -8.32 10.71
CA ARG A 340 -25.67 -9.08 9.48
C ARG A 340 -24.64 -8.39 8.55
N CYS A 341 -23.55 -7.88 9.09
CA CYS A 341 -22.45 -7.40 8.24
C CYS A 341 -21.15 -8.11 8.60
N THR A 342 -20.68 -8.95 7.68
CA THR A 342 -19.26 -9.30 7.54
C THR A 342 -18.50 -7.97 7.57
N ALA A 343 -17.57 -7.79 8.52
CA ALA A 343 -16.89 -6.50 8.64
C ALA A 343 -16.00 -6.31 7.42
N VAL A 344 -16.39 -5.34 6.61
CA VAL A 344 -15.49 -4.69 5.67
C VAL A 344 -14.51 -3.93 6.55
N LEU A 345 -13.21 -4.23 6.47
CA LEU A 345 -12.19 -3.35 7.04
C LEU A 345 -12.32 -2.03 6.27
N ILE A 346 -13.00 -1.05 6.84
CA ILE A 346 -13.11 0.27 6.22
C ILE A 346 -11.85 1.03 6.62
N LEU A 347 -10.85 1.07 5.75
CA LEU A 347 -9.74 2.01 5.91
C LEU A 347 -10.28 3.38 5.49
N ILE A 348 -10.53 4.23 6.48
CA ILE A 348 -10.87 5.63 6.26
C ILE A 348 -9.55 6.40 6.35
N LEU A 349 -8.98 6.78 5.20
CA LEU A 349 -7.98 7.85 5.21
C LEU A 349 -8.72 9.18 5.35
N LEU A 350 -8.35 9.91 6.39
CA LEU A 350 -8.86 11.23 6.69
C LEU A 350 -7.85 12.23 6.12
N VAL A 351 -8.23 12.87 5.01
CA VAL A 351 -7.49 14.00 4.43
C VAL A 351 -8.35 15.25 4.54
#